data_AF-A0A7S0HG72-F1
#
_entry.id   AF-A0A7S0HG72-F1
#
_cell.length_a   1.000
_cell.length_b   1.000
_cell.length_c   1.000
_cell.angle_alpha   90.00
_cell.angle_beta   90.00
_cell.angle_gamma   90.00
#
_symmetry.space_group_name_H-M   'P 1'
#
loop_
_entity.id
_entity.type
_entity.pdbx_description
1 polymer ?
#
loop_
_entity_poly.entity_id
_entity_poly.type
_entity_poly.pdbx_seq_one_letter_code
_entity_poly.pdbx_strand_id
1 'polypeptide(L)'
;GFIDRWRGAFLTSNVLNATTRQPLGARSKLLVGRATGVRLLTFGFLYDMRDHADGVAVTAVEEAVKMPWFVEALNSTASYDALLFLAHMDYKDRLVDVLHHAARAIVGETVPIQFVTGHSHIRAYRDLDPRAASFEAGHYLDTVGFASFALDHASASTSASTSGSTSNSASGSASSIASGIASGSTNGSASSSPSGSGITSGSTEGSTSGITNGS
;
A
#
# COMPACT_ATOMS: atom_id res chain seq x y z
N GLY A 1 2.87 -35.42 -0.75
CA GLY A 1 3.83 -34.37 -1.17
C GLY A 1 4.32 -33.56 0.02
N PHE A 2 5.25 -32.62 -0.22
CA PHE A 2 5.69 -31.65 0.81
C PHE A 2 4.58 -30.63 1.14
N ILE A 3 3.96 -30.07 0.10
CA ILE A 3 2.92 -29.03 0.17
C ILE A 3 1.74 -29.49 1.04
N ASP A 4 1.25 -30.72 0.84
CA ASP A 4 0.07 -31.26 1.54
C ASP A 4 0.22 -31.28 3.07
N ARG A 5 1.46 -31.45 3.58
CA ARG A 5 1.74 -31.46 5.03
C ARG A 5 1.39 -30.12 5.69
N TRP A 6 1.39 -29.03 4.93
CA TRP A 6 1.03 -27.68 5.41
C TRP A 6 -0.48 -27.43 5.45
N ARG A 7 -1.34 -28.34 4.98
CA ARG A 7 -2.81 -28.23 5.04
C ARG A 7 -3.32 -26.86 4.53
N GLY A 8 -2.88 -26.51 3.32
CA GLY A 8 -3.19 -25.22 2.68
C GLY A 8 -2.50 -23.99 3.28
N ALA A 9 -1.61 -24.13 4.27
CA ALA A 9 -0.78 -23.02 4.77
C ALA A 9 0.51 -22.78 3.95
N PHE A 10 0.79 -23.62 2.95
CA PHE A 10 1.83 -23.35 1.97
C PHE A 10 1.24 -22.45 0.88
N LEU A 11 1.65 -21.18 0.87
CA LEU A 11 1.06 -20.13 0.03
C LEU A 11 1.97 -19.81 -1.16
N THR A 12 1.40 -19.85 -2.38
CA THR A 12 2.11 -19.49 -3.62
C THR A 12 1.15 -18.80 -4.61
N SER A 13 0.69 -17.61 -4.24
CA SER A 13 -0.28 -16.75 -4.95
C SER A 13 -0.06 -16.68 -6.46
N ASN A 14 1.18 -16.50 -6.89
CA ASN A 14 1.57 -16.34 -8.30
C ASN A 14 2.37 -17.52 -8.89
N VAL A 15 2.48 -18.67 -8.20
CA VAL A 15 3.24 -19.83 -8.71
C VAL A 15 2.32 -20.99 -9.09
N LEU A 16 2.44 -21.43 -10.35
CA LEU A 16 1.61 -22.44 -10.98
C LEU A 16 2.45 -23.66 -11.38
N ASN A 17 1.80 -24.82 -11.52
CA ASN A 17 2.35 -25.92 -12.31
C ASN A 17 2.36 -25.51 -13.79
N ALA A 18 3.50 -25.66 -14.47
CA ALA A 18 3.66 -25.22 -15.86
C ALA A 18 2.67 -25.91 -16.82
N THR A 19 2.46 -27.22 -16.64
CA THR A 19 1.64 -28.07 -17.52
C THR A 19 0.14 -27.91 -17.28
N THR A 20 -0.32 -27.98 -16.02
CA THR A 20 -1.76 -27.95 -15.69
C THR A 20 -2.31 -26.55 -15.45
N ARG A 21 -1.42 -25.55 -15.32
CA ARG A 21 -1.72 -24.14 -14.96
C ARG A 21 -2.45 -23.97 -13.62
N GLN A 22 -2.55 -25.02 -12.81
CA GLN A 22 -3.10 -24.96 -11.46
C GLN A 22 -2.08 -24.38 -10.47
N PRO A 23 -2.51 -23.67 -9.41
CA PRO A 23 -1.63 -23.25 -8.31
C PRO A 23 -0.90 -24.43 -7.66
N LEU A 24 0.37 -24.25 -7.28
CA LEU A 24 1.12 -25.28 -6.54
C LEU A 24 0.72 -25.33 -5.06
N GLY A 25 0.71 -24.18 -4.40
CA GLY A 25 0.14 -23.96 -3.07
C GLY A 25 -1.21 -23.24 -3.12
N ALA A 26 -1.76 -22.91 -1.96
CA ALA A 26 -2.95 -22.07 -1.89
C ALA A 26 -2.61 -20.62 -2.28
N ARG A 27 -3.54 -19.89 -2.92
CA ARG A 27 -3.27 -18.49 -3.31
C ARG A 27 -3.35 -17.51 -2.15
N SER A 28 -4.19 -17.80 -1.16
CA SER A 28 -4.30 -17.04 0.08
C SER A 28 -4.85 -17.93 1.19
N LYS A 29 -4.80 -17.46 2.44
CA LYS A 29 -5.43 -18.10 3.59
C LYS A 29 -5.82 -17.08 4.64
N LEU A 30 -7.04 -17.22 5.18
CA LEU A 30 -7.43 -16.50 6.38
C LEU A 30 -6.83 -17.18 7.61
N LEU A 31 -5.95 -16.48 8.33
CA LEU A 31 -5.40 -16.94 9.61
C LEU A 31 -6.21 -16.29 10.74
N VAL A 32 -6.65 -17.09 11.72
CA VAL A 32 -7.49 -16.60 12.83
C VAL A 32 -6.75 -16.80 14.17
N GLY A 33 -6.52 -15.69 14.87
CA GLY A 33 -5.86 -15.65 16.18
C GLY A 33 -6.73 -16.31 17.24
N ARG A 34 -6.33 -17.50 17.71
CA ARG A 34 -7.12 -18.34 18.63
C ARG A 34 -7.57 -17.66 19.93
N ALA A 35 -6.82 -16.66 20.41
CA ALA A 35 -7.11 -15.95 21.66
C ALA A 35 -7.84 -14.61 21.45
N THR A 36 -7.70 -13.98 20.27
CA THR A 36 -8.17 -12.61 20.00
C THR A 36 -9.28 -12.53 18.96
N GLY A 37 -9.54 -13.61 18.23
CA GLY A 37 -10.46 -13.64 17.08
C GLY A 37 -9.90 -12.99 15.80
N VAL A 38 -8.78 -12.24 15.89
CA VAL A 38 -8.20 -11.43 14.80
C VAL A 38 -7.92 -12.26 13.56
N ARG A 39 -8.29 -11.72 12.40
CA ARG A 39 -8.35 -12.37 11.10
C ARG A 39 -7.35 -11.72 10.13
N LEU A 40 -6.28 -12.42 9.79
CA LEU A 40 -5.28 -11.94 8.83
C LEU A 40 -5.50 -12.62 7.47
N LEU A 41 -5.90 -11.85 6.46
CA LEU A 41 -5.92 -12.36 5.08
C LEU A 41 -4.48 -12.40 4.57
N THR A 42 -3.96 -13.61 4.40
CA THR A 42 -2.55 -13.86 4.12
C THR A 42 -2.33 -14.32 2.69
N PHE A 43 -1.36 -13.72 1.99
CA PHE A 43 -0.89 -14.10 0.65
C PHE A 43 0.57 -14.57 0.69
N GLY A 44 1.02 -15.25 -0.37
CA GLY A 44 2.38 -15.78 -0.50
C GLY A 44 2.94 -15.58 -1.90
N PHE A 45 3.75 -14.54 -2.12
CA PHE A 45 4.25 -14.17 -3.45
C PHE A 45 5.74 -14.49 -3.64
N LEU A 46 6.09 -14.94 -4.83
CA LEU A 46 7.46 -15.01 -5.34
C LEU A 46 7.74 -13.80 -6.23
N TYR A 47 8.99 -13.34 -6.29
CA TYR A 47 9.45 -12.40 -7.33
C TYR A 47 9.25 -12.98 -8.74
N ASP A 48 9.48 -12.15 -9.77
CA ASP A 48 9.42 -12.54 -11.18
C ASP A 48 10.61 -13.44 -11.61
N MET A 49 10.75 -14.58 -10.94
CA MET A 49 11.78 -15.62 -11.15
C MET A 49 11.70 -16.16 -12.58
N ARG A 50 12.86 -16.25 -13.25
CA ARG A 50 13.00 -16.73 -14.65
C ARG A 50 13.85 -18.00 -14.76
N ASP A 51 14.56 -18.31 -13.68
CA ASP A 51 15.47 -19.43 -13.45
C ASP A 51 14.78 -20.62 -12.76
N HIS A 52 13.45 -20.73 -12.90
CA HIS A 52 12.66 -21.81 -12.35
C HIS A 52 12.71 -23.08 -13.24
N ALA A 53 12.60 -24.26 -12.63
CA ALA A 53 12.57 -25.53 -13.37
C ALA A 53 11.29 -25.70 -14.22
N ASP A 54 11.36 -26.47 -15.30
CA ASP A 54 10.32 -26.65 -16.33
C ASP A 54 8.90 -26.99 -15.82
N GLY A 55 8.79 -27.64 -14.65
CA GLY A 55 7.50 -27.96 -14.02
C GLY A 55 6.80 -26.80 -13.32
N VAL A 56 7.49 -25.66 -13.18
CA VAL A 56 7.02 -24.43 -12.52
C VAL A 56 6.75 -23.36 -13.58
N ALA A 57 5.74 -22.52 -13.34
CA ALA A 57 5.58 -21.26 -14.05
C ALA A 57 5.18 -20.16 -13.07
N VAL A 58 5.84 -19.01 -13.15
CA VAL A 58 5.51 -17.84 -12.34
C VAL A 58 4.66 -16.87 -13.16
N THR A 59 3.58 -16.36 -12.57
CA THR A 59 2.85 -15.21 -13.08
C THR A 59 3.50 -13.94 -12.54
N ALA A 60 3.84 -12.99 -13.43
CA ALA A 60 4.40 -11.70 -13.03
C ALA A 60 3.48 -11.00 -12.01
N VAL A 61 4.06 -10.36 -10.99
CA VAL A 61 3.31 -9.79 -9.87
C VAL A 61 2.29 -8.75 -10.34
N GLU A 62 2.67 -7.89 -11.29
CA GLU A 62 1.83 -6.87 -11.92
C GLU A 62 0.58 -7.45 -12.61
N GLU A 63 0.64 -8.68 -13.12
CA GLU A 63 -0.52 -9.37 -13.69
C GLU A 63 -1.30 -10.13 -12.61
N ALA A 64 -0.60 -10.74 -11.65
CA ALA A 64 -1.22 -11.47 -10.55
C ALA A 64 -2.16 -10.59 -9.70
N VAL A 65 -1.80 -9.32 -9.45
CA VAL A 65 -2.66 -8.38 -8.71
C VAL A 65 -3.90 -7.91 -9.48
N LYS A 66 -3.91 -8.05 -10.82
CA LYS A 66 -5.08 -7.73 -11.66
C LYS A 66 -6.09 -8.87 -11.76
N MET A 67 -5.71 -10.07 -11.33
CA MET A 67 -6.54 -11.28 -11.49
C MET A 67 -7.77 -11.27 -10.58
N PRO A 68 -8.92 -11.81 -11.02
CA PRO A 68 -10.16 -11.81 -10.24
C PRO A 68 -10.01 -12.36 -8.82
N TRP A 69 -9.30 -13.48 -8.64
CA TRP A 69 -9.09 -14.12 -7.33
C TRP A 69 -8.37 -13.22 -6.30
N PHE A 70 -7.57 -12.25 -6.73
CA PHE A 70 -6.91 -11.29 -5.84
C PHE A 70 -7.88 -10.18 -5.43
N VAL A 71 -8.57 -9.62 -6.42
CA VAL A 71 -9.57 -8.56 -6.27
C VAL A 71 -10.77 -9.02 -5.44
N GLU A 72 -11.28 -10.24 -5.67
CA GLU A 72 -12.37 -10.88 -4.92
C GLU A 72 -12.00 -11.13 -3.44
N ALA A 73 -10.78 -11.62 -3.20
CA ALA A 73 -10.28 -11.86 -1.85
C ALA A 73 -10.14 -10.56 -1.05
N LEU A 74 -9.66 -9.49 -1.69
CA LEU A 74 -9.52 -8.18 -1.04
C LEU A 74 -10.86 -7.46 -0.87
N ASN A 75 -11.75 -7.47 -1.87
CA ASN A 75 -13.10 -6.89 -1.76
C ASN A 75 -13.95 -7.51 -0.65
N SER A 76 -13.60 -8.72 -0.19
CA SER A 76 -14.18 -9.37 0.97
C SER A 76 -13.70 -8.74 2.30
N THR A 77 -13.57 -7.41 2.38
CA THR A 77 -12.98 -6.67 3.51
C THR A 77 -13.59 -7.02 4.87
N ALA A 78 -14.92 -7.18 4.93
CA ALA A 78 -15.64 -7.59 6.15
C ALA A 78 -15.20 -8.97 6.70
N SER A 79 -14.45 -9.78 5.95
CA SER A 79 -13.97 -11.11 6.35
C SER A 79 -12.60 -11.11 7.07
N TYR A 80 -11.86 -10.00 7.07
CA TYR A 80 -10.54 -9.88 7.71
C TYR A 80 -10.35 -8.51 8.42
N ASP A 81 -9.30 -8.42 9.23
CA ASP A 81 -9.01 -7.24 10.07
C ASP A 81 -7.67 -6.57 9.67
N ALA A 82 -6.78 -7.32 9.01
CA ALA A 82 -5.53 -6.82 8.41
C ALA A 82 -5.04 -7.75 7.28
N LEU A 83 -4.09 -7.27 6.47
CA LEU A 83 -3.42 -8.02 5.41
C LEU A 83 -2.00 -8.46 5.84
N LEU A 84 -1.60 -9.65 5.39
CA LEU A 84 -0.24 -10.17 5.54
C LEU A 84 0.29 -10.69 4.20
N PHE A 85 1.38 -10.12 3.73
CA PHE A 85 2.09 -10.58 2.53
C PHE A 85 3.38 -11.28 2.93
N LEU A 86 3.44 -12.60 2.70
CA LEU A 86 4.69 -13.35 2.76
C LEU A 86 5.32 -13.26 1.36
N ALA A 87 6.40 -12.49 1.20
CA ALA A 87 6.99 -12.22 -0.11
C ALA A 87 8.45 -12.67 -0.15
N HIS A 88 8.83 -13.50 -1.13
CA HIS A 88 10.24 -13.77 -1.40
C HIS A 88 10.77 -12.74 -2.41
N MET A 89 10.99 -11.53 -1.90
CA MET A 89 11.42 -10.30 -2.57
C MET A 89 12.23 -9.47 -1.55
N ASP A 90 13.08 -8.55 -2.00
CA ASP A 90 13.76 -7.59 -1.10
C ASP A 90 12.74 -6.67 -0.38
N TYR A 91 13.03 -6.25 0.86
CA TYR A 91 12.14 -5.39 1.68
C TYR A 91 11.72 -4.06 1.02
N LYS A 92 12.51 -3.58 0.05
CA LYS A 92 12.27 -2.39 -0.78
C LYS A 92 12.21 -2.71 -2.29
N ASP A 93 11.89 -3.95 -2.66
CA ASP A 93 11.65 -4.32 -4.04
C ASP A 93 10.45 -3.55 -4.62
N ARG A 94 10.56 -3.13 -5.88
CA ARG A 94 9.47 -2.51 -6.64
C ARG A 94 8.23 -3.41 -6.70
N LEU A 95 8.38 -4.74 -6.64
CA LEU A 95 7.27 -5.69 -6.59
C LEU A 95 6.51 -5.67 -5.25
N VAL A 96 7.18 -5.29 -4.15
CA VAL A 96 6.51 -4.98 -2.87
C VAL A 96 5.65 -3.72 -3.01
N ASP A 97 6.17 -2.69 -3.68
CA ASP A 97 5.42 -1.45 -3.96
C ASP A 97 4.20 -1.72 -4.87
N VAL A 98 4.33 -2.59 -5.88
CA VAL A 98 3.21 -3.05 -6.74
C VAL A 98 2.13 -3.76 -5.91
N LEU A 99 2.50 -4.72 -5.07
CA LEU A 99 1.55 -5.43 -4.18
C LEU A 99 0.85 -4.46 -3.22
N HIS A 100 1.63 -3.55 -2.65
CA HIS A 100 1.17 -2.55 -1.70
C HIS A 100 0.14 -1.59 -2.33
N HIS A 101 0.47 -0.96 -3.45
CA HIS A 101 -0.42 -0.02 -4.14
C HIS A 101 -1.68 -0.72 -4.67
N ALA A 102 -1.56 -1.94 -5.21
CA ALA A 102 -2.72 -2.70 -5.68
C ALA A 102 -3.65 -3.12 -4.54
N ALA A 103 -3.10 -3.47 -3.37
CA ALA A 103 -3.91 -3.74 -2.18
C ALA A 103 -4.61 -2.46 -1.67
N ARG A 104 -3.86 -1.35 -1.52
CA ARG A 104 -4.39 -0.04 -1.06
C ARG A 104 -5.54 0.46 -1.91
N ALA A 105 -5.44 0.33 -3.23
CA ALA A 105 -6.50 0.72 -4.17
C ALA A 105 -7.84 -0.02 -3.97
N ILE A 106 -7.85 -1.15 -3.23
CA ILE A 106 -9.04 -1.95 -2.94
C ILE A 106 -9.46 -1.83 -1.47
N VAL A 107 -8.50 -1.84 -0.52
CA VAL A 107 -8.80 -1.90 0.92
C VAL A 107 -8.80 -0.53 1.63
N GLY A 108 -8.32 0.52 0.95
CA GLY A 108 -8.16 1.86 1.51
C GLY A 108 -7.02 1.99 2.53
N GLU A 109 -6.84 3.19 3.07
CA GLU A 109 -5.68 3.54 3.91
C GLU A 109 -5.72 2.95 5.33
N THR A 110 -6.90 2.63 5.87
CA THR A 110 -7.06 2.29 7.30
C THR A 110 -6.63 0.87 7.64
N VAL A 111 -6.80 -0.09 6.73
CA VAL A 111 -6.48 -1.51 6.95
C VAL A 111 -4.96 -1.70 7.13
N PRO A 112 -4.47 -2.34 8.21
CA PRO A 112 -3.05 -2.61 8.36
C PRO A 112 -2.53 -3.60 7.29
N ILE A 113 -1.34 -3.34 6.75
CA ILE A 113 -0.67 -4.23 5.79
C ILE A 113 0.76 -4.53 6.24
N GLN A 114 1.05 -5.78 6.58
CA GLN A 114 2.42 -6.20 6.89
C GLN A 114 3.01 -7.03 5.74
N PHE A 115 4.19 -6.65 5.27
CA PHE A 115 5.03 -7.48 4.43
C PHE A 115 6.13 -8.15 5.28
N VAL A 116 6.30 -9.46 5.10
CA VAL A 116 7.44 -10.24 5.60
C VAL A 116 8.22 -10.68 4.38
N THR A 117 9.43 -10.15 4.25
CA THR A 117 10.24 -10.18 3.02
C THR A 117 11.49 -11.04 3.16
N GLY A 118 12.31 -11.15 2.10
CA GLY A 118 13.40 -12.11 1.98
C GLY A 118 14.34 -11.80 0.81
N HIS A 119 14.88 -12.86 0.20
CA HIS A 119 15.72 -12.84 -1.00
C HIS A 119 17.12 -12.19 -0.83
N SER A 120 17.23 -11.00 -0.25
CA SER A 120 18.48 -10.25 -0.11
C SER A 120 19.38 -10.71 1.06
N HIS A 121 18.86 -11.55 1.96
CA HIS A 121 19.55 -12.08 3.13
C HIS A 121 20.01 -11.02 4.16
N ILE A 122 19.31 -9.88 4.24
CA ILE A 122 19.67 -8.78 5.16
C ILE A 122 18.66 -8.60 6.30
N ARG A 123 19.07 -7.85 7.34
CA ARG A 123 18.20 -7.42 8.42
C ARG A 123 17.75 -5.99 8.12
N ALA A 124 16.51 -5.79 7.68
CA ALA A 124 16.06 -4.51 7.14
C ALA A 124 14.57 -4.22 7.44
N TYR A 125 14.20 -2.94 7.41
CA TYR A 125 12.84 -2.45 7.64
C TYR A 125 12.56 -1.20 6.78
N ARG A 126 11.32 -1.02 6.33
CA ARG A 126 10.81 0.18 5.63
C ARG A 126 9.32 0.36 5.91
N ASP A 127 8.92 1.56 6.33
CA ASP A 127 7.51 1.99 6.29
C ASP A 127 7.10 2.26 4.84
N LEU A 128 5.92 1.78 4.44
CA LEU A 128 5.34 1.97 3.11
C LEU A 128 4.30 3.11 3.12
N ASP A 129 3.51 3.18 4.20
CA ASP A 129 2.59 4.25 4.56
C ASP A 129 2.33 4.20 6.09
N PRO A 130 1.56 5.13 6.71
CA PRO A 130 1.31 5.15 8.16
C PRO A 130 0.62 3.91 8.77
N ARG A 131 0.18 2.97 7.93
CA ARG A 131 -0.54 1.73 8.22
C ARG A 131 0.04 0.52 7.47
N ALA A 132 1.19 0.65 6.81
CA ALA A 132 1.84 -0.45 6.10
C ALA A 132 3.37 -0.44 6.24
N ALA A 133 3.96 -1.63 6.43
CA ALA A 133 5.40 -1.78 6.63
C ALA A 133 5.94 -3.07 6.00
N SER A 134 7.25 -3.10 5.77
CA SER A 134 8.00 -4.21 5.18
C SER A 134 9.29 -4.46 5.96
N PHE A 135 9.60 -5.73 6.27
CA PHE A 135 10.86 -6.10 6.91
C PHE A 135 11.45 -7.41 6.37
N GLU A 136 12.77 -7.53 6.40
CA GLU A 136 13.52 -8.77 6.15
C GLU A 136 14.25 -9.22 7.43
N ALA A 137 14.27 -10.52 7.67
CA ALA A 137 14.75 -11.15 8.91
C ALA A 137 16.05 -11.96 8.72
N GLY A 138 17.06 -11.40 8.03
CA GLY A 138 18.38 -12.00 7.92
C GLY A 138 18.40 -13.31 7.14
N HIS A 139 19.27 -14.24 7.54
CA HIS A 139 19.44 -15.52 6.84
C HIS A 139 20.02 -16.62 7.72
N TYR A 140 19.99 -17.87 7.23
CA TYR A 140 20.61 -19.05 7.87
C TYR A 140 20.23 -19.26 9.36
N LEU A 141 19.02 -18.84 9.76
CA LEU A 141 18.49 -18.89 11.12
C LEU A 141 19.24 -17.99 12.14
N ASP A 142 19.94 -16.95 11.68
CA ASP A 142 20.72 -16.01 12.51
C ASP A 142 19.86 -14.96 13.26
N THR A 143 18.59 -14.84 12.87
CA THR A 143 17.68 -13.75 13.24
C THR A 143 16.25 -14.29 13.39
N VAL A 144 15.48 -13.69 14.31
CA VAL A 144 14.02 -13.83 14.37
C VAL A 144 13.41 -12.45 14.21
N GLY A 145 12.70 -12.22 13.11
CA GLY A 145 11.97 -10.97 12.88
C GLY A 145 10.70 -10.88 13.72
N PHE A 146 10.33 -9.67 14.15
CA PHE A 146 9.13 -9.38 14.90
C PHE A 146 8.50 -8.09 14.40
N ALA A 147 7.17 -8.06 14.27
CA ALA A 147 6.40 -6.87 13.95
C ALA A 147 5.08 -6.88 14.72
N SER A 148 4.60 -5.69 15.08
CA SER A 148 3.34 -5.48 15.79
C SER A 148 2.73 -4.15 15.37
N PHE A 149 1.47 -4.17 14.97
CA PHE A 149 0.71 -2.99 14.54
C PHE A 149 -0.62 -2.92 15.28
N ALA A 150 -1.15 -1.71 15.48
CA ALA A 150 -2.48 -1.52 16.05
C ALA A 150 -3.56 -1.86 15.01
N LEU A 151 -4.59 -2.59 15.43
CA LEU A 151 -5.85 -2.67 14.66
C LEU A 151 -6.70 -1.45 14.99
N ASP A 152 -7.46 -0.95 14.01
CA ASP A 152 -8.55 -0.04 14.30
C ASP A 152 -9.66 -0.85 14.95
N HIS A 153 -9.76 -0.79 16.28
CA HIS A 153 -10.92 -1.32 16.98
C HIS A 153 -12.15 -0.60 16.42
N ALA A 154 -13.02 -1.35 15.74
CA ALA A 154 -14.36 -0.87 15.42
C ALA A 154 -15.02 -0.47 16.74
N SER A 155 -15.11 0.84 16.99
CA SER A 155 -15.61 1.40 18.25
C SER A 155 -16.95 0.75 18.55
N ALA A 156 -17.00 -0.09 19.60
CA ALA A 156 -18.22 -0.73 20.05
C ALA A 156 -19.26 0.38 20.22
N SER A 157 -20.30 0.35 19.39
CA SER A 157 -21.03 1.58 19.05
C SER A 157 -21.60 2.20 20.32
N THR A 158 -20.97 3.28 20.79
CA THR A 158 -21.43 4.01 21.96
C THR A 158 -22.74 4.67 21.59
N SER A 159 -23.83 3.93 21.82
CA SER A 159 -25.20 4.37 21.62
C SER A 159 -25.39 5.61 22.47
N ALA A 160 -25.23 6.77 21.85
CA ALA A 160 -25.45 8.07 22.47
C ALA A 160 -26.94 8.18 22.77
N SER A 161 -27.34 7.67 23.93
CA SER A 161 -28.68 7.81 24.46
C SER A 161 -28.88 9.29 24.75
N THR A 162 -29.49 10.00 23.81
CA THR A 162 -29.87 11.40 23.92
C THR A 162 -30.97 11.54 24.97
N SER A 163 -30.58 11.49 26.25
CA SER A 163 -31.44 11.85 27.38
C SER A 163 -31.85 13.31 27.20
N GLY A 164 -33.12 13.52 26.87
CA GLY A 164 -33.65 14.85 26.61
C GLY A 164 -33.56 15.73 27.86
N SER A 165 -32.86 16.87 27.74
CA SER A 165 -32.91 17.94 28.71
C SER A 165 -33.95 18.97 28.26
N THR A 166 -35.09 19.03 28.94
CA THR A 166 -36.17 19.98 28.63
C THR A 166 -35.89 21.35 29.24
N SER A 167 -35.33 22.27 28.48
CA SER A 167 -35.21 23.69 28.85
C SER A 167 -36.30 24.52 28.17
N ASN A 168 -37.33 24.93 28.92
CA ASN A 168 -38.46 25.71 28.41
C ASN A 168 -38.39 27.17 28.87
N SER A 169 -38.23 28.14 27.96
CA SER A 169 -38.64 29.56 28.16
C SER A 169 -38.49 30.46 26.91
N ALA A 170 -39.66 30.79 26.35
CA ALA A 170 -40.10 32.13 25.93
C ALA A 170 -39.18 33.11 25.15
N SER A 171 -39.54 33.32 23.88
CA SER A 171 -39.78 34.63 23.20
C SER A 171 -38.71 35.74 23.15
N GLY A 172 -38.42 36.22 21.93
CA GLY A 172 -37.79 37.53 21.69
C GLY A 172 -37.45 37.79 20.21
N SER A 173 -38.32 38.49 19.48
CA SER A 173 -38.05 38.92 18.09
C SER A 173 -37.40 40.31 18.05
N ALA A 174 -36.42 40.53 17.16
CA ALA A 174 -36.53 41.49 16.04
C ALA A 174 -35.19 41.92 15.39
N SER A 175 -35.27 42.18 14.07
CA SER A 175 -34.55 43.21 13.28
C SER A 175 -33.01 43.36 13.33
N SER A 176 -32.42 43.27 12.14
CA SER A 176 -31.10 43.81 11.77
C SER A 176 -31.04 45.34 11.72
N ILE A 177 -29.89 45.93 12.07
CA ILE A 177 -29.47 47.27 11.64
C ILE A 177 -27.96 47.26 11.35
N ALA A 178 -27.49 48.07 10.40
CA ALA A 178 -26.07 48.21 10.05
C ALA A 178 -25.64 49.68 9.98
N SER A 179 -24.49 50.00 10.60
CA SER A 179 -23.68 51.22 10.46
C SER A 179 -22.32 50.98 11.16
N GLY A 180 -21.16 51.48 10.72
CA GLY A 180 -20.87 52.22 9.48
C GLY A 180 -20.29 53.62 9.69
N ILE A 181 -19.01 53.75 10.09
CA ILE A 181 -18.19 54.97 9.97
C ILE A 181 -16.69 54.60 9.94
N ALA A 182 -15.82 55.53 9.50
CA ALA A 182 -14.45 55.24 9.06
C ALA A 182 -13.44 56.39 9.34
N SER A 183 -12.26 56.32 8.69
CA SER A 183 -11.12 57.28 8.67
C SER A 183 -9.98 56.96 9.67
N GLY A 184 -8.68 57.14 9.34
CA GLY A 184 -8.13 57.73 8.10
C GLY A 184 -6.64 57.48 7.81
N SER A 185 -6.15 58.11 6.74
CA SER A 185 -4.78 58.05 6.16
C SER A 185 -3.79 58.93 6.97
N THR A 186 -2.45 58.99 6.81
CA THR A 186 -1.46 58.69 5.73
C THR A 186 -0.14 58.15 6.38
N ASN A 187 1.04 57.93 5.77
CA ASN A 187 1.65 58.17 4.45
C ASN A 187 2.93 57.27 4.27
N GLY A 188 3.63 57.33 3.13
CA GLY A 188 5.09 57.06 3.06
C GLY A 188 5.59 56.20 1.88
N SER A 189 6.06 56.83 0.80
CA SER A 189 6.63 56.15 -0.39
C SER A 189 8.17 56.16 -0.41
N ALA A 190 8.79 55.09 -0.92
CA ALA A 190 10.15 55.09 -1.46
C ALA A 190 10.26 54.06 -2.61
N SER A 191 11.06 54.35 -3.63
CA SER A 191 11.14 53.56 -4.87
C SER A 191 12.59 53.38 -5.35
N SER A 192 12.89 52.24 -5.98
CA SER A 192 13.66 52.17 -7.24
C SER A 192 13.97 50.73 -7.68
N SER A 193 13.60 50.39 -8.91
CA SER A 193 14.38 49.51 -9.81
C SER A 193 15.04 50.42 -10.88
N PRO A 194 16.00 49.94 -11.70
CA PRO A 194 15.59 49.44 -13.03
C PRO A 194 16.52 48.40 -13.71
N SER A 195 16.00 47.70 -14.74
CA SER A 195 16.70 47.07 -15.91
C SER A 195 17.84 46.05 -15.67
N GLY A 196 18.08 45.01 -16.49
CA GLY A 196 17.72 44.70 -17.89
C GLY A 196 19.01 44.49 -18.72
N SER A 197 19.18 43.56 -19.66
CA SER A 197 18.30 42.60 -20.39
C SER A 197 19.18 41.34 -20.76
N GLY A 198 18.92 40.37 -21.65
CA GLY A 198 17.91 40.06 -22.69
C GLY A 198 18.59 39.52 -23.98
N ILE A 199 17.84 38.89 -24.92
CA ILE A 199 18.30 38.36 -26.25
C ILE A 199 19.14 37.05 -26.07
N THR A 200 18.72 35.83 -26.45
CA THR A 200 18.50 35.16 -27.79
C THR A 200 19.76 35.13 -28.69
N SER A 201 19.99 34.24 -29.67
CA SER A 201 19.28 33.07 -30.25
C SER A 201 20.33 32.09 -30.86
N GLY A 202 19.92 30.94 -31.41
CA GLY A 202 20.77 30.16 -32.34
C GLY A 202 20.52 28.65 -32.40
N SER A 203 20.33 28.11 -33.61
CA SER A 203 20.22 26.67 -33.92
C SER A 203 21.09 26.32 -35.12
N THR A 204 21.70 25.12 -35.13
CA THR A 204 22.29 24.50 -36.35
C THR A 204 22.31 22.98 -36.23
N GLU A 205 22.40 22.30 -37.37
CA GLU A 205 22.22 20.84 -37.54
C GLU A 205 23.55 20.06 -37.54
N GLY A 206 23.48 18.72 -37.52
CA GLY A 206 24.67 17.85 -37.67
C GLY A 206 24.35 16.35 -37.68
N SER A 207 23.96 15.80 -38.84
CA SER A 207 23.70 14.36 -39.03
C SER A 207 24.90 13.61 -39.61
N THR A 208 25.16 12.38 -39.14
CA THR A 208 25.86 11.34 -39.92
C THR A 208 25.55 9.91 -39.45
N SER A 209 25.63 8.98 -40.41
CA SER A 209 25.67 7.50 -40.28
C SER A 209 26.75 6.99 -39.29
N GLY A 210 26.69 5.77 -38.73
CA GLY A 210 25.90 4.58 -39.06
C GLY A 210 26.71 3.51 -39.81
N ILE A 211 26.89 2.30 -39.24
CA ILE A 211 27.50 1.10 -39.87
C ILE A 211 27.16 -0.16 -39.05
N THR A 212 27.31 -1.37 -39.64
CA THR A 212 26.87 -2.67 -39.10
C THR A 212 28.02 -3.67 -38.86
N ASN A 213 27.66 -4.90 -38.43
CA ASN A 213 28.46 -6.13 -38.28
C ASN A 213 29.23 -6.25 -36.94
N GLY A 214 29.42 -7.45 -36.38
CA GLY A 214 28.87 -8.76 -36.78
C GLY A 214 29.68 -9.94 -36.22
N SER A 215 29.19 -11.18 -36.50
CA SER A 215 29.59 -12.47 -35.89
C SER A 215 29.04 -12.72 -34.49
#